data_AF-A0A161XLY6-F1
#
_entry.id   AF-A0A161XLY6-F1
#
_cell.length_a   1.000
_cell.length_b   1.000
_cell.length_c   1.000
_cell.angle_alpha   90.00
_cell.angle_beta   90.00
_cell.angle_gamma   90.00
#
_symmetry.space_group_name_H-M   'P 1'
#
loop_
_entity.id
_entity.type
_entity.pdbx_description
1 polymer ?
#
loop_
_entity_poly.entity_id
_entity_poly.type
_entity_poly.pdbx_seq_one_letter_code
_entity_poly.pdbx_strand_id
1 'polypeptide(L)'
;MTDVPAPHIIITYCRQCNWLLRSAWMAQEILSTFSEETGAVTLVPGTGGTFTITCEGTRVWDRKQDGGFPEAKVLKQRLRDLLWPEKDLGHSDLPKAGD
;
A
#
# COMPACT_ATOMS: atom_id res chain seq x y z
N MET A 1 -1.91 23.21 10.51
CA MET A 1 -2.11 21.86 9.93
C MET A 1 -0.82 21.12 10.12
N THR A 2 -0.85 19.98 10.81
CA THR A 2 0.35 19.18 11.04
C THR A 2 0.81 18.61 9.71
N ASP A 3 2.04 18.89 9.32
CA ASP A 3 2.64 18.30 8.13
C ASP A 3 2.88 16.82 8.40
N VAL A 4 2.34 15.95 7.55
CA VAL A 4 2.50 14.49 7.70
C VAL A 4 3.76 14.10 6.94
N PRO A 5 4.73 13.40 7.56
CA PRO A 5 5.97 13.04 6.87
C PRO A 5 5.71 12.22 5.60
N ALA A 6 6.43 12.56 4.54
CA ALA A 6 6.44 11.82 3.28
C ALA A 6 7.42 10.62 3.33
N PRO A 7 7.18 9.55 2.55
CA PRO A 7 6.00 9.31 1.72
C PRO A 7 4.77 8.99 2.56
N HIS A 8 3.66 9.64 2.23
CA HIS A 8 2.37 9.48 2.88
C HIS A 8 1.49 8.55 2.06
N ILE A 9 1.26 7.36 2.61
CA ILE A 9 0.42 6.33 1.99
C ILE A 9 -0.96 6.37 2.64
N ILE A 10 -2.00 6.37 1.83
CA ILE A 10 -3.39 6.45 2.28
C ILE A 10 -4.13 5.20 1.80
N ILE A 11 -4.70 4.45 2.74
CA ILE A 11 -5.58 3.31 2.48
C ILE A 11 -7.01 3.76 2.79
N THR A 12 -7.81 3.98 1.75
CA THR A 12 -9.24 4.27 1.90
C THR A 12 -10.03 2.97 1.83
N TYR A 13 -10.84 2.66 2.83
CA TYR A 13 -11.52 1.36 2.94
C TYR A 13 -13.00 1.49 3.31
N CYS A 14 -13.83 0.60 2.77
CA CYS A 14 -15.25 0.54 3.11
C CYS A 14 -15.47 0.10 4.56
N ARG A 15 -15.94 1.02 5.42
CA ARG A 15 -16.25 0.73 6.83
C ARG A 15 -17.47 -0.16 7.01
N GLN A 16 -18.41 -0.16 6.06
CA GLN A 16 -19.62 -0.99 6.08
C GLN A 16 -19.36 -2.44 5.63
N CYS A 17 -18.20 -2.69 5.02
CA CYS A 17 -17.86 -3.96 4.39
C CYS A 17 -16.98 -4.85 5.29
N ASN A 18 -16.74 -4.43 6.54
CA ASN A 18 -15.82 -5.08 7.47
C ASN A 18 -14.36 -5.19 6.95
N TRP A 19 -13.88 -4.18 6.22
CA TRP A 19 -12.53 -4.19 5.62
C TRP A 19 -11.47 -3.49 6.47
N LEU A 20 -11.79 -3.04 7.68
CA LEU A 20 -10.82 -2.43 8.60
C LEU A 20 -9.64 -3.37 8.87
N LEU A 21 -9.90 -4.61 9.28
CA LEU A 21 -8.84 -5.56 9.64
C LEU A 21 -7.86 -5.82 8.48
N ARG A 22 -8.39 -5.99 7.26
CA ARG A 22 -7.57 -6.14 6.07
C ARG A 22 -6.72 -4.89 5.80
N SER A 23 -7.31 -3.71 5.95
CA SER A 23 -6.62 -2.43 5.72
C SER A 23 -5.52 -2.20 6.75
N ALA A 24 -5.79 -2.51 8.02
CA ALA A 24 -4.82 -2.42 9.11
C ALA A 24 -3.66 -3.41 8.92
N TRP A 25 -3.95 -4.65 8.53
CA TRP A 25 -2.90 -5.62 8.21
C TRP A 25 -2.02 -5.16 7.03
N MET A 26 -2.61 -4.60 5.96
CA MET A 26 -1.82 -4.06 4.86
C MET A 26 -0.97 -2.87 5.27
N ALA A 27 -1.47 -2.00 6.16
CA ALA A 27 -0.65 -0.94 6.74
C ALA A 27 0.53 -1.49 7.54
N GLN A 28 0.33 -2.57 8.31
CA GLN A 28 1.41 -3.26 9.03
C GLN A 28 2.45 -3.85 8.07
N GLU A 29 2.03 -4.48 6.96
CA GLU A 29 2.94 -4.99 5.94
C GLU A 29 3.81 -3.90 5.31
N ILE A 30 3.23 -2.72 5.05
CA ILE A 30 3.97 -1.57 4.51
C ILE A 30 4.97 -1.07 5.54
N LEU A 31 4.51 -0.78 6.75
CA LEU A 31 5.34 -0.20 7.82
C LEU A 31 6.44 -1.16 8.29
N SER A 32 6.22 -2.48 8.22
CA SER A 32 7.25 -3.46 8.56
C SER A 32 8.32 -3.63 7.49
N THR A 33 7.96 -3.40 6.22
CA THR A 33 8.89 -3.56 5.08
C THR A 33 9.69 -2.29 4.81
N PHE A 34 9.07 -1.13 4.95
CA PHE A 34 9.63 0.18 4.62
C PHE A 34 9.70 1.08 5.85
N SER A 35 10.16 0.51 6.98
CA SER A 35 10.08 1.12 8.30
C SER A 35 10.88 2.41 8.46
N GLU A 36 11.99 2.54 7.71
CA GLU A 36 12.87 3.71 7.79
C GLU A 36 12.50 4.78 6.74
N GLU A 37 11.80 4.36 5.68
CA GLU A 37 11.52 5.21 4.54
C GLU A 37 10.08 5.72 4.49
N THR A 38 9.12 5.01 5.08
CA THR A 38 7.71 5.43 5.08
C THR A 38 7.48 6.50 6.13
N GLY A 39 7.02 7.68 5.70
CA GLY A 39 6.70 8.75 6.64
C GLY A 39 5.40 8.48 7.42
N ALA A 40 4.35 8.04 6.72
CA ALA A 40 3.09 7.67 7.37
C ALA A 40 2.23 6.74 6.51
N VAL A 41 1.44 5.90 7.19
CA VAL A 41 0.30 5.20 6.59
C VAL A 41 -0.98 5.63 7.29
N THR A 42 -1.96 6.14 6.55
CA THR A 42 -3.26 6.58 7.08
C THR A 42 -4.38 5.67 6.61
N LEU A 43 -5.21 5.22 7.55
CA LEU A 43 -6.44 4.49 7.27
C LEU A 43 -7.61 5.46 7.22
N VAL A 44 -8.26 5.58 6.07
CA VAL A 44 -9.40 6.49 5.85
C VAL A 44 -10.69 5.69 5.69
N PRO A 45 -11.67 5.84 6.58
CA PRO A 45 -12.98 5.20 6.42
C PRO A 45 -13.75 5.80 5.24
N GLY A 46 -14.21 4.94 4.34
CA GLY A 46 -15.12 5.26 3.23
C GLY A 46 -16.34 4.35 3.21
N THR A 47 -17.15 4.43 2.15
CA THR A 47 -18.37 3.65 1.95
C THR A 47 -18.43 3.08 0.52
N GLY A 48 -19.52 2.39 0.16
CA GLY A 48 -19.78 1.99 -1.23
C GLY A 48 -18.82 0.95 -1.81
N GLY A 49 -18.25 0.09 -0.96
CA GLY A 49 -17.30 -0.94 -1.40
C GLY A 49 -15.99 -0.36 -1.95
N THR A 50 -15.60 0.83 -1.49
CA THR A 50 -14.30 1.44 -1.82
C THR A 50 -13.16 0.68 -1.13
N PHE A 51 -12.08 0.47 -1.89
CA PHE A 51 -10.80 0.06 -1.35
C PHE A 51 -9.71 0.57 -2.31
N THR A 52 -9.00 1.60 -1.91
CA THR A 52 -7.94 2.23 -2.71
C THR A 52 -6.71 2.49 -1.87
N ILE A 53 -5.54 2.40 -2.51
CA ILE A 53 -4.26 2.75 -1.92
C ILE A 53 -3.62 3.82 -2.81
N THR A 54 -3.29 4.96 -2.23
CA THR A 54 -2.62 6.06 -2.91
C THR A 54 -1.37 6.48 -2.15
N CYS A 55 -0.36 6.97 -2.85
CA CYS A 55 0.81 7.60 -2.26
C CYS A 55 1.07 8.93 -2.98
N GLU A 56 1.17 10.02 -2.22
CA GLU A 56 1.37 11.37 -2.78
C GLU A 56 0.40 11.71 -3.93
N GLY A 57 -0.87 11.34 -3.79
CA GLY A 57 -1.91 11.52 -4.81
C GLY A 57 -1.84 10.54 -5.99
N THR A 58 -0.80 9.72 -6.09
CA THR A 58 -0.65 8.69 -7.12
C THR A 58 -1.33 7.39 -6.71
N ARG A 59 -2.14 6.81 -7.61
CA ARG A 59 -2.83 5.53 -7.37
C ARG A 59 -1.86 4.35 -7.43
N VAL A 60 -1.78 3.61 -6.32
CA VAL A 60 -1.03 2.34 -6.21
C VAL A 60 -1.96 1.14 -6.44
N TRP A 61 -3.18 1.22 -5.90
CA TRP A 61 -4.20 0.17 -6.02
C TRP A 61 -5.62 0.72 -5.99
N ASP A 62 -6.51 0.10 -6.76
CA ASP A 62 -7.96 0.29 -6.73
C ASP A 62 -8.64 -1.07 -6.89
N ARG A 63 -9.48 -1.45 -5.93
CA ARG A 63 -10.15 -2.77 -5.93
C ARG A 63 -10.98 -3.05 -7.16
N LYS A 64 -11.63 -2.05 -7.75
CA LYS A 64 -12.45 -2.23 -8.96
C LYS A 64 -11.58 -2.35 -10.20
N GLN A 65 -10.49 -1.58 -10.29
CA GLN A 65 -9.62 -1.56 -11.47
C GLN A 65 -8.61 -2.71 -11.47
N ASP A 66 -8.06 -3.06 -10.31
CA ASP A 66 -7.01 -4.06 -10.14
C ASP A 66 -7.55 -5.46 -9.77
N GLY A 67 -8.88 -5.65 -9.77
CA GLY A 67 -9.49 -6.97 -9.65
C GLY A 67 -9.48 -7.58 -8.24
N GLY A 68 -9.86 -6.80 -7.23
CA GLY A 68 -9.97 -7.27 -5.84
C GLY A 68 -8.95 -6.63 -4.91
N PHE A 69 -8.55 -7.36 -3.87
CA PHE A 69 -7.56 -6.89 -2.91
C PHE A 69 -6.16 -7.31 -3.32
N PRO A 70 -5.14 -6.48 -3.08
CA PRO A 70 -3.78 -6.88 -3.39
C PRO A 70 -3.32 -7.99 -2.47
N GLU A 71 -2.46 -8.86 -2.98
CA GLU A 71 -1.55 -9.64 -2.15
C GLU A 71 -0.46 -8.72 -1.58
N ALA A 72 0.02 -9.01 -0.37
CA ALA A 72 1.04 -8.19 0.27
C ALA A 72 2.31 -8.07 -0.59
N LYS A 73 2.72 -9.16 -1.25
CA LYS A 73 3.87 -9.16 -2.17
C LYS A 73 3.70 -8.13 -3.29
N VAL A 74 2.57 -8.17 -4.00
CA VAL A 74 2.29 -7.27 -5.13
C VAL A 74 2.18 -5.82 -4.67
N LEU A 75 1.56 -5.58 -3.50
CA LEU A 75 1.47 -4.23 -2.94
C LEU A 75 2.86 -3.65 -2.65
N LYS A 76 3.73 -4.42 -2.00
CA LYS A 76 5.10 -4.01 -1.68
C LYS A 76 5.93 -3.75 -2.93
N GLN A 77 5.80 -4.60 -3.95
CA GLN A 77 6.46 -4.39 -5.24
C GLN A 77 6.01 -3.09 -5.90
N ARG A 78 4.71 -2.82 -6.01
CA ARG A 78 4.21 -1.58 -6.61
C ARG A 78 4.65 -0.32 -5.85
N LEU A 79 4.68 -0.38 -4.52
CA LEU A 79 5.19 0.73 -3.70
C LEU A 79 6.69 0.93 -3.91
N ARG A 80 7.49 -0.14 -3.95
CA ARG A 80 8.91 -0.09 -4.27
C ARG A 80 9.13 0.52 -5.64
N ASP A 81 8.46 0.02 -6.67
CA ASP A 81 8.63 0.50 -8.04
C ASP A 81 8.30 2.00 -8.16
N LEU A 82 7.33 2.49 -7.38
CA LEU A 82 6.93 3.90 -7.38
C LEU A 82 7.88 4.80 -6.57
N LEU A 83 8.33 4.38 -5.39
CA LEU A 83 9.00 5.25 -4.41
C LEU A 83 10.48 4.95 -4.22
N TRP A 84 10.88 3.69 -4.39
CA TRP A 84 12.21 3.18 -4.07
C TRP A 84 12.68 2.18 -5.14
N PRO A 85 12.79 2.57 -6.42
CA PRO A 85 12.99 1.64 -7.54
C PRO A 85 14.28 0.80 -7.42
N GLU A 86 15.28 1.29 -6.69
CA GLU A 86 16.56 0.60 -6.50
C GLU A 86 16.58 -0.35 -5.29
N LYS A 87 15.52 -0.40 -4.48
CA LYS A 87 15.46 -1.24 -3.26
C LYS A 87 15.16 -2.69 -3.62
N ASP A 88 15.99 -3.59 -3.10
CA ASP A 88 15.79 -5.05 -3.16
C ASP A 88 14.80 -5.50 -2.06
N LEU A 89 13.73 -6.19 -2.45
CA LEU A 89 12.73 -6.75 -1.53
C LEU A 89 12.96 -8.23 -1.19
N GLY A 90 14.09 -8.81 -1.61
CA GLY A 90 14.45 -10.20 -1.39
C GLY A 90 13.37 -11.15 -1.92
N HIS A 91 12.83 -12.02 -1.08
CA HIS A 91 11.78 -12.97 -1.48
C HIS A 91 10.46 -12.33 -1.96
N SER A 92 10.25 -11.05 -1.63
CA SER A 92 9.10 -10.29 -2.12
C SER A 92 9.34 -9.70 -3.50
N ASP A 93 10.53 -9.79 -4.08
CA ASP A 93 10.76 -9.36 -5.46
C ASP A 93 10.33 -10.43 -6.48
N LEU A 94 10.20 -10.03 -7.75
CA LEU A 94 10.08 -10.99 -8.84
C LEU A 94 11.42 -11.72 -8.99
N PRO A 95 11.43 -13.02 -9.34
CA PRO A 95 12.68 -13.67 -9.72
C PRO A 95 13.35 -12.86 -10.83
N LYS A 96 14.62 -12.51 -10.63
CA LYS A 96 15.41 -11.84 -11.67
C LYS A 96 15.36 -12.73 -12.91
N ALA A 97 14.99 -12.16 -14.06
CA ALA A 97 15.02 -12.90 -15.31
C ALA A 97 16.49 -13.27 -15.61
N GLY A 98 16.86 -14.53 -15.33
CA GLY A 98 18.18 -15.08 -15.62
C GLY A 98 18.90 -15.73 -14.43
N ASP A 99 18.30 -16.78 -13.86
CA ASP A 99 19.04 -17.87 -13.20
C ASP A 99 18.52 -19.20 -13.78
#